data_AF-C8X649-F1
#
_entry.id   AF-C8X649-F1
#
_cell.length_a   1.000
_cell.length_b   1.000
_cell.length_c   1.000
_cell.angle_alpha   90.00
_cell.angle_beta   90.00
_cell.angle_gamma   90.00
#
_symmetry.space_group_name_H-M   'P 1'
#
loop_
_entity.id
_entity.type
_entity.pdbx_description
1 polymer ?
#
loop_
_entity_poly.entity_id
_entity_poly.type
_entity_poly.pdbx_seq_one_letter_code
_entity_poly.pdbx_strand_id
1 'polypeptide(L)' 'MTSAEQIDQVVDAVSMAFCMRPVTRADLLTAAVAAHAPTPVFDALLQLPERRYYDIVELRGQLRAAT' A
#
# COMPACT_ATOMS: atom_id res chain seq x y z
N MET A 1 -0.87 -11.26 14.21
CA MET A 1 -0.51 -10.07 13.41
C MET A 1 -1.43 -8.96 13.84
N THR A 2 -0.87 -7.87 14.37
CA THR A 2 -1.65 -6.68 14.76
C THR A 2 -1.89 -5.79 13.54
N SER A 3 -2.91 -4.93 13.59
CA SER A 3 -3.19 -3.98 12.49
C SER A 3 -1.99 -3.08 12.16
N ALA A 4 -1.15 -2.76 13.15
CA ALA A 4 0.06 -1.97 12.95
C ALA A 4 1.11 -2.74 12.12
N GLU A 5 1.36 -4.02 12.44
CA GLU A 5 2.29 -4.87 11.69
C GLU A 5 1.85 -5.07 10.24
N GLN A 6 0.54 -5.20 10.00
CA GLN A 6 0.00 -5.31 8.64
C GLN A 6 0.24 -4.04 7.82
N ILE A 7 0.03 -2.87 8.41
CA ILE A 7 0.26 -1.58 7.75
C ILE A 7 1.74 -1.39 7.42
N ASP A 8 2.62 -1.72 8.36
CA ASP A 8 4.07 -1.64 8.14
C ASP A 8 4.49 -2.58 6.99
N GLN A 9 3.95 -3.80 6.95
CA GLN A 9 4.19 -4.75 5.86
C GLN A 9 3.71 -4.26 4.48
N VAL A 10 2.52 -3.62 4.42
CA VAL A 10 2.02 -3.03 3.16
C VAL A 10 2.93 -1.91 2.70
N VAL A 11 3.31 -1.01 3.61
CA VAL A 11 4.18 0.13 3.32
C VAL A 11 5.53 -0.35 2.80
N ASP A 12 6.15 -1.32 3.45
CA ASP A 12 7.45 -1.85 3.01
C ASP A 12 7.37 -2.45 1.60
N ALA A 13 6.29 -3.19 1.30
CA ALA A 13 6.10 -3.82 -0.01
C ALA A 13 5.94 -2.81 -1.17
N VAL A 14 5.37 -1.63 -0.91
CA VAL A 14 5.04 -0.65 -1.96
C VAL A 14 5.88 0.63 -1.91
N SER A 15 6.79 0.76 -0.94
CA SER A 15 7.60 1.98 -0.75
C SER A 15 8.37 2.39 -2.00
N MET A 16 8.88 1.43 -2.77
CA MET A 16 9.61 1.72 -4.01
C MET A 16 8.73 2.32 -5.13
N ALA A 17 7.40 2.15 -5.07
CA ALA A 17 6.48 2.72 -6.04
C ALA A 17 6.48 4.26 -6.00
N PHE A 18 6.70 4.85 -4.82
CA PHE A 18 6.64 6.30 -4.60
C PHE A 18 7.89 7.06 -5.09
N CYS A 19 8.92 6.38 -5.60
CA CYS A 19 10.18 7.02 -5.97
C CYS A 19 10.12 7.96 -7.18
N MET A 20 9.08 7.88 -8.04
CA MET A 20 9.07 8.65 -9.29
C MET A 20 7.88 9.58 -9.48
N ARG A 21 6.70 9.27 -8.93
CA ARG A 21 5.44 10.01 -9.15
C ARG A 21 4.43 9.71 -8.04
N PRO A 22 3.35 10.52 -7.91
CA PRO A 22 2.15 10.06 -7.23
C PRO A 22 1.71 8.72 -7.82
N VAL A 23 1.36 7.77 -6.96
CA VAL A 23 1.02 6.38 -7.33
C VAL A 23 -0.48 6.16 -7.22
N THR A 24 -1.03 5.35 -8.11
CA THR A 24 -2.42 4.88 -8.01
C THR A 24 -2.51 3.56 -7.26
N ARG A 25 -3.72 3.12 -6.92
CA ARG A 25 -3.91 1.78 -6.35
C ARG A 25 -3.40 0.68 -7.30
N ALA A 26 -3.60 0.84 -8.61
CA ALA A 26 -3.07 -0.08 -9.61
C ALA A 26 -1.52 -0.13 -9.59
N ASP A 27 -0.85 1.00 -9.40
CA ASP A 27 0.61 1.05 -9.27
C ASP A 27 1.09 0.36 -7.99
N LEU A 28 0.37 0.57 -6.87
CA LEU A 28 0.65 -0.10 -5.59
C LEU A 28 0.49 -1.62 -5.70
N LEU A 29 -0.56 -2.10 -6.36
CA LEU A 29 -0.76 -3.53 -6.62
C LEU A 29 0.35 -4.09 -7.51
N THR A 30 0.75 -3.34 -8.54
CA THR A 30 1.87 -3.74 -9.42
C THR A 30 3.19 -3.85 -8.64
N ALA A 31 3.46 -2.89 -7.75
CA ALA A 31 4.62 -2.92 -6.87
C ALA A 31 4.58 -4.10 -5.90
N ALA A 32 3.42 -4.38 -5.31
CA ALA A 32 3.23 -5.54 -4.43
C ALA A 32 3.45 -6.88 -5.17
N VAL A 33 3.03 -7.00 -6.43
CA VAL A 33 3.35 -8.16 -7.29
C VAL A 33 4.85 -8.26 -7.52
N ALA A 34 5.52 -7.16 -7.91
CA ALA A 34 6.95 -7.15 -8.17
C ALA A 34 7.78 -7.49 -6.91
N ALA A 35 7.28 -7.12 -5.73
CA ALA A 35 7.89 -7.43 -4.43
C ALA A 35 7.55 -8.84 -3.90
N HIS A 36 6.77 -9.65 -4.63
CA HIS A 36 6.26 -10.94 -4.16
C HIS A 36 5.56 -10.85 -2.79
N ALA A 37 4.77 -9.79 -2.59
CA ALA A 37 4.08 -9.54 -1.33
C ALA A 37 3.08 -10.68 -0.98
N PRO A 38 2.81 -10.93 0.31
CA PRO A 38 1.84 -11.95 0.71
C PRO A 38 0.39 -11.46 0.53
N THR A 39 -0.56 -12.40 0.45
CA THR A 39 -2.00 -12.12 0.25
C THR A 39 -2.58 -11.01 1.14
N PRO A 40 -2.27 -10.91 2.45
CA PRO A 40 -2.81 -9.85 3.30
C PRO A 40 -2.43 -8.43 2.87
N VAL A 41 -1.33 -8.26 2.13
CA VAL A 41 -0.95 -6.97 1.54
C VAL A 41 -1.90 -6.61 0.40
N PHE A 42 -2.23 -7.58 -0.46
CA PHE A 42 -3.19 -7.37 -1.54
C PHE A 42 -4.58 -7.04 -1.03
N ASP A 43 -5.06 -7.75 0.00
CA ASP A 43 -6.37 -7.49 0.60
C ASP A 43 -6.47 -6.06 1.13
N ALA A 44 -5.42 -5.57 1.80
CA ALA A 44 -5.35 -4.20 2.31
C ALA A 44 -5.30 -3.16 1.17
N LEU A 45 -4.52 -3.41 0.12
CA LEU A 45 -4.42 -2.50 -1.03
C LEU A 45 -5.73 -2.45 -1.83
N LEU A 46 -6.48 -3.55 -1.93
CA LEU A 46 -7.76 -3.60 -2.64
C LEU A 46 -8.87 -2.81 -1.94
N GLN A 47 -8.81 -2.69 -0.60
CA GLN A 47 -9.75 -1.87 0.18
C GLN A 47 -9.54 -0.37 0.01
N LEU A 48 -8.37 0.06 -0.49
CA LEU A 48 -8.09 1.46 -0.72
C LEU A 48 -8.96 2.03 -1.86
N PRO A 49 -9.38 3.31 -1.77
CA PRO A 49 -10.08 3.97 -2.87
C PRO A 49 -9.16 4.16 -4.08
N GLU A 50 -9.73 4.10 -5.29
CA GLU A 50 -9.01 4.39 -6.53
C GLU A 50 -8.75 5.90 -6.64
N ARG A 51 -7.53 6.32 -6.25
CA ARG A 51 -7.06 7.69 -6.33
C ARG A 51 -5.53 7.72 -6.41
N ARG A 52 -4.97 8.92 -6.54
CA ARG A 52 -3.53 9.15 -6.44
C ARG A 52 -3.12 9.34 -4.98
N TYR A 53 -2.08 8.64 -4.58
CA TYR A 53 -1.39 8.74 -3.30
C TYR A 53 -0.06 9.44 -3.55
N TYR A 54 0.21 10.52 -2.82
CA TYR A 54 1.39 11.36 -3.07
C TYR A 54 2.61 10.88 -2.31
N ASP A 55 2.41 10.27 -1.15
CA ASP A 55 3.48 9.74 -0.31
C ASP A 55 3.00 8.57 0.58
N ILE A 56 3.97 7.96 1.25
CA ILE A 56 3.77 6.83 2.18
C ILE A 56 2.96 7.25 3.41
N VAL A 57 3.07 8.50 3.87
CA VAL A 57 2.36 8.99 5.07
C VAL A 57 0.86 9.05 4.79
N GLU A 58 0.47 9.56 3.62
CA GLU A 58 -0.91 9.57 3.15
C GLU A 58 -1.46 8.14 3.03
N LEU A 59 -0.72 7.24 2.39
CA LEU A 59 -1.09 5.83 2.26
C LEU A 59 -1.31 5.17 3.62
N ARG A 60 -0.37 5.36 4.56
CA ARG A 60 -0.46 4.84 5.92
C ARG A 60 -1.69 5.36 6.66
N GLY A 61 -2.04 6.63 6.47
CA GLY A 61 -3.26 7.22 7.02
C GLY A 61 -4.54 6.57 6.47
N GLN A 62 -4.57 6.25 5.18
CA GLN A 62 -5.72 5.59 4.54
C GLN A 62 -5.85 4.14 4.99
N LEU A 63 -4.74 3.40 5.10
CA LEU A 63 -4.76 2.02 5.59
C LEU A 63 -5.28 1.94 7.04
N ARG A 64 -4.90 2.89 7.91
CA ARG A 64 -5.45 3.00 9.28
C ARG A 64 -6.94 3.30 9.32
N ALA A 65 -7.46 4.04 8.35
CA ALA A 65 -8.88 4.36 8.27
C ALA A 65 -9.72 3.22 7.67
N ALA A 66 -9.08 2.31 6.91
CA ALA A 66 -9.72 1.17 6.26
C ALA A 66 -9.69 -0.12 7.12
N THR A 67 -8.83 -0.18 8.14
CA THR A 67 -8.72 -1.30 9.09
C THR A 67 -9.64 -1.08 10.29
#